data_AF-A0A133XE87-F1
#
_entry.id   AF-A0A133XE87-F1
#
_cell.length_a   1.000
_cell.length_b   1.000
_cell.length_c   1.000
_cell.angle_alpha   90.00
_cell.angle_beta   90.00
_cell.angle_gamma   90.00
#
_symmetry.space_group_name_H-M   'P 1'
#
loop_
_entity.id
_entity.type
_entity.pdbx_description
1 polymer ?
#
loop_
_entity_poly.entity_id
_entity_poly.type
_entity_poly.pdbx_seq_one_letter_code
_entity_poly.pdbx_strand_id
1 'polypeptide(L)' 'MINNSEDVGNSFAEEARKIHYNQAPERPIRGDATDEECEELRDEGIPILRLPATSEEDLN' A
#
# COMPACT_ATOMS: atom_id res chain seq x y z
N MET A 1 8.86 -19.07 7.33
CA MET A 1 8.99 -18.08 8.42
C MET A 1 8.36 -16.80 7.92
N ILE A 2 7.13 -16.59 8.38
CA ILE A 2 6.25 -15.41 8.36
C ILE A 2 6.27 -14.48 7.13
N ASN A 3 5.20 -14.56 6.33
CA ASN A 3 4.76 -13.55 5.37
C ASN A 3 4.24 -12.29 6.12
N ASN A 4 5.10 -11.58 6.84
CA ASN A 4 4.75 -10.46 7.73
C ASN A 4 4.47 -9.15 6.98
N SER A 5 3.62 -9.13 5.96
CA SER A 5 3.06 -7.85 5.52
C SER A 5 2.11 -7.35 6.61
N GLU A 6 2.46 -6.26 7.28
CA GLU A 6 1.64 -5.66 8.33
C GLU A 6 0.38 -5.07 7.71
N ASP A 7 -0.79 -5.50 8.18
CA ASP A 7 -2.07 -4.96 7.75
C ASP A 7 -2.33 -3.65 8.50
N VAL A 8 -2.25 -2.53 7.79
CA VAL A 8 -2.42 -1.18 8.33
C VAL A 8 -3.78 -0.58 7.97
N GLY A 9 -4.63 -1.35 7.27
CA GLY A 9 -5.96 -0.93 6.82
C GLY A 9 -5.90 0.40 6.06
N ASN A 10 -6.78 1.35 6.41
CA ASN A 10 -6.86 2.67 5.78
C ASN A 10 -5.64 3.59 6.03
N SER A 11 -4.66 3.17 6.84
CA SER A 11 -3.45 3.95 7.12
C SER A 11 -2.28 3.60 6.18
N PHE A 12 -2.54 2.89 5.08
CA PHE A 12 -1.50 2.48 4.13
C PHE A 12 -0.70 3.66 3.59
N ALA A 13 -1.36 4.75 3.20
CA ALA A 13 -0.69 5.91 2.64
C ALA A 13 0.25 6.58 3.65
N GLU A 14 -0.20 6.75 4.90
CA GLU A 14 0.60 7.36 5.95
C GLU A 14 1.81 6.49 6.32
N GLU A 15 1.63 5.18 6.45
CA GLU A 15 2.72 4.24 6.76
C GLU A 15 3.71 4.14 5.60
N ALA A 16 3.24 4.12 4.35
CA ALA A 16 4.10 4.13 3.16
C ALA A 16 4.99 5.38 3.12
N ARG A 17 4.42 6.56 3.42
CA ARG A 17 5.16 7.81 3.58
C ARG A 17 6.20 7.71 4.70
N LYS A 18 5.81 7.26 5.89
CA LYS A 18 6.74 7.13 7.03
C LYS A 18 7.92 6.22 6.71
N ILE A 19 7.69 5.09 6.02
CA ILE A 19 8.76 4.19 5.60
C ILE A 19 9.67 4.90 4.59
N HIS A 20 9.11 5.61 3.61
CA HIS A 20 9.88 6.36 2.62
C HIS A 20 10.75 7.47 3.25
N TYR A 21 10.22 8.18 4.24
CA TYR A 21 10.95 9.21 4.99
C TYR A 21 11.86 8.66 6.09
N ASN A 22 12.05 7.35 6.19
CA ASN A 22 12.80 6.66 7.25
C ASN A 22 12.31 7.01 8.68
N GLN A 23 11.04 7.39 8.82
CA GLN A 23 10.38 7.61 10.11
C GLN A 23 9.86 6.30 10.72
N ALA A 24 9.64 5.28 9.88
CA ALA A 24 9.26 3.92 10.27
C ALA A 24 10.26 2.90 9.68
N PRO A 25 10.45 1.74 10.34
CA PRO A 25 11.30 0.68 9.80
C PRO A 25 10.75 0.15 8.46
N GLU A 26 11.64 -0.10 7.50
CA GLU A 26 11.27 -0.72 6.23
C GLU A 26 10.71 -2.13 6.48
N ARG A 27 9.41 -2.27 6.23
CA ARG A 27 8.65 -3.51 6.41
C ARG A 27 7.58 -3.60 5.34
N PRO A 28 7.25 -4.81 4.86
CA PRO A 28 6.11 -4.95 3.97
C PRO A 28 4.85 -4.54 4.72
N ILE A 29 4.07 -3.65 4.12
CA ILE A 29 2.77 -3.20 4.63
C ILE A 29 1.72 -3.48 3.57
N ARG A 30 0.50 -3.77 4.02
CA ARG A 30 -0.69 -3.91 3.18
C ARG A 30 -1.81 -3.13 3.83
N GLY A 31 -2.63 -2.50 3.01
CA GLY A 31 -3.83 -1.86 3.49
C GLY A 31 -4.64 -1.30 2.35
N ASP A 32 -5.62 -0.51 2.73
CA ASP A 32 -6.50 0.21 1.84
C ASP A 32 -6.03 1.67 1.77
N ALA A 33 -6.08 2.23 0.58
CA ALA A 33 -5.82 3.64 0.34
C ALA A 33 -6.79 4.12 -0.72
N THR A 34 -7.24 5.35 -0.58
CA THR A 34 -8.10 5.98 -1.60
C THR A 34 -7.32 6.24 -2.88
N ASP A 35 -8.03 6.48 -3.98
CA ASP A 35 -7.39 6.77 -5.27
C ASP A 35 -6.53 8.05 -5.19
N GLU A 36 -7.00 9.06 -4.47
CA GLU A 36 -6.30 10.32 -4.22
C GLU A 36 -4.98 10.08 -3.47
N GLU A 37 -5.03 9.36 -2.34
CA GLU A 37 -3.83 9.01 -1.59
C GLU A 37 -2.84 8.20 -2.44
N CYS A 38 -3.33 7.26 -3.25
CA CYS A 38 -2.48 6.50 -4.15
C CYS A 38 -1.84 7.37 -5.25
N GLU A 39 -2.51 8.41 -5.73
CA GLU A 39 -1.89 9.39 -6.64
C GLU A 39 -0.83 10.23 -5.92
N GLU A 40 -1.12 10.73 -4.72
CA GLU A 40 -0.15 11.48 -3.93
C GLU A 40 1.12 10.67 -3.65
N LEU A 41 0.98 9.39 -3.27
CA LEU A 41 2.11 8.48 -3.06
C LEU A 41 2.95 8.33 -4.33
N ARG A 42 2.32 8.25 -5.51
CA ARG A 42 3.04 8.17 -6.78
C ARG A 42 3.75 9.47 -7.13
N ASP A 43 3.10 10.61 -6.88
CA ASP A 43 3.69 11.94 -7.11
C ASP A 43 4.88 12.20 -6.20
N GLU A 44 4.85 11.68 -4.96
CA GLU A 44 6.00 11.67 -4.06
C GLU A 44 7.12 10.71 -4.49
N GLY A 45 6.86 9.80 -5.42
CA GLY A 45 7.82 8.78 -5.87
C GLY A 45 7.83 7.52 -5.00
N ILE A 46 6.77 7.29 -4.21
CA ILE A 46 6.60 6.09 -3.39
C ILE A 46 6.06 4.96 -4.28
N PRO A 47 6.79 3.84 -4.43
CA PRO A 47 6.38 2.74 -5.28
C PRO A 47 5.24 1.95 -4.62
N ILE A 48 4.02 2.16 -5.11
CA ILE A 48 2.82 1.45 -4.66
C ILE A 48 2.33 0.44 -5.71
N LEU A 49 1.83 -0.70 -5.23
CA LEU A 49 1.14 -1.69 -6.06
C LEU A 49 -0.35 -1.66 -5.74
N ARG A 50 -1.16 -1.08 -6.63
CA ARG A 50 -2.62 -1.23 -6.57
C ARG A 50 -2.98 -2.59 -7.14
N LEU A 51 -3.51 -3.47 -6.29
CA LEU A 51 -4.12 -4.70 -6.78
C LEU A 51 -5.46 -4.34 -7.44
N PRO A 52 -5.75 -4.85 -8.63
CA PRO A 52 -7.08 -4.71 -9.19
C PRO A 52 -8.07 -5.34 -8.21
N ALA A 53 -9.16 -4.64 -7.90
CA ALA A 53 -10.31 -5.27 -7.30
C ALA A 53 -10.80 -6.30 -8.31
N THR A 54 -10.38 -7.56 -8.18
CA THR A 54 -10.91 -8.64 -8.99
C THR A 54 -12.38 -8.78 -8.62
N SER A 55 -13.25 -8.08 -9.37
CA SER A 55 -14.54 -8.65 -9.71
C SER A 55 -14.24 -10.03 -10.30
N GLU A 56 -14.84 -11.07 -9.74
CA GLU A 56 -14.63 -12.50 -10.05
C GLU A 56 -15.09 -12.88 -11.48
N GLU A 57 -14.68 -12.14 -12.52
CA GLU A 57 -15.30 -12.20 -13.85
C GLU A 57 -14.25 -12.34 -14.97
N ASP A 58 -13.41 -13.37 -14.90
CA ASP A 58 -12.81 -13.99 -16.10
C ASP A 58 -12.27 -15.41 -15.85
N LEU A 59 -12.98 -16.21 -15.06
CA LEU A 59 -12.68 -17.64 -14.90
C LEU A 59 -13.98 -18.44 -14.90
N ASN A 60 -14.70 -18.42 -16.04
CA ASN A 60 -15.62 -19.48 -16.41
C ASN A 60 -16.02 -19.46 -17.90
#